data_AF-A0A7C4Y4Y4-F1
#
_entry.id   AF-A0A7C4Y4Y4-F1
#
_cell.length_a   1.000
_cell.length_b   1.000
_cell.length_c   1.000
_cell.angle_alpha   90.00
_cell.angle_beta   90.00
_cell.angle_gamma   90.00
#
_symmetry.space_group_name_H-M   'P 1'
#
loop_
_entity.id
_entity.type
_entity.pdbx_description
1 polymer ?
#
loop_
_entity_poly.entity_id
_entity_poly.type
_entity_poly.pdbx_seq_one_letter_code
_entity_poly.pdbx_strand_id
1 'polypeptide(L)'
;MVLFSVLNIILLSVLMRDRSLFKPQIFIAYLTPLFLFAVWGFEYSSGGINFFISDEISYAAETFSGFPDLNDRFLWLLVNYWVANYDIYLHGLPLKLMNIPIFVGFFYLLDKIFPSNRNILLLFMLPYLPFSAVFNLRDMAIWFFSTLSIYLSSKSSWKSCSCFLPLIVLFLLRPFAAMLISGLIIIVKTPEILLFIKETANATTRMMRIIVVVVAWTCLLLMAYPQLHNKIETYSAWYEYTTTEGETKHIEGLPDPILTGNGKLDFAIASVRYFLTPMPHSLIKRISTGGSENWGLFDDLVRLVNQTGYYLILHYLLFNSKYLMGAMRALSKTQKMLLISMSMYWPIYSFHLYGVTHQRLKLPLQIALFFLAMAVHQKKQEFKPEILCRYFCLKKI
;
A
#
# COMPACT_ATOMS: atom_id res chain seq x y z
N MET A 1 -14.98 -16.00 18.73
CA MET A 1 -14.00 -15.50 19.74
C MET A 1 -12.83 -16.44 19.93
N VAL A 2 -13.05 -17.72 20.28
CA VAL A 2 -11.97 -18.70 20.55
C VAL A 2 -10.96 -18.82 19.41
N LEU A 3 -11.37 -19.00 18.15
CA LEU A 3 -10.44 -19.10 17.02
C LEU A 3 -9.58 -17.83 16.80
N PHE A 4 -10.17 -16.65 17.02
CA PHE A 4 -9.50 -15.36 16.84
C PHE A 4 -8.57 -15.02 18.01
N SER A 5 -9.00 -15.31 19.23
CA SER A 5 -8.16 -15.30 20.42
C SER A 5 -7.02 -16.30 20.27
N VAL A 6 -7.27 -17.49 19.72
CA VAL A 6 -6.25 -18.49 19.41
C VAL A 6 -5.29 -18.00 18.32
N LEU A 7 -5.74 -17.34 17.26
CA LEU A 7 -4.86 -16.73 16.25
C LEU A 7 -3.99 -15.61 16.83
N ASN A 8 -4.54 -14.75 17.70
CA ASN A 8 -3.77 -13.72 18.39
C ASN A 8 -2.82 -14.31 19.43
N ILE A 9 -3.24 -15.34 20.18
CA ILE A 9 -2.41 -16.05 21.14
C ILE A 9 -1.31 -16.80 20.41
N ILE A 10 -1.58 -17.45 19.28
CA ILE A 10 -0.57 -18.10 18.43
C ILE A 10 0.39 -17.05 17.89
N LEU A 11 -0.11 -15.92 17.39
CA LEU A 11 0.75 -14.82 16.93
C LEU A 11 1.61 -14.28 18.06
N LEU A 12 1.03 -13.97 19.23
CA LEU A 12 1.77 -13.52 20.41
C LEU A 12 2.79 -14.57 20.85
N SER A 13 2.40 -15.85 20.87
CA SER A 13 3.26 -16.97 21.29
C SER A 13 4.41 -17.17 20.31
N VAL A 14 4.17 -17.03 19.00
CA VAL A 14 5.21 -17.07 17.96
C VAL A 14 6.13 -15.85 18.08
N LEU A 15 5.57 -14.65 18.29
CA LEU A 15 6.34 -13.43 18.51
C LEU A 15 7.20 -13.53 19.78
N MET A 16 6.69 -14.12 20.86
CA MET A 16 7.40 -14.31 22.13
C MET A 16 8.44 -15.44 22.08
N ARG A 17 8.24 -16.47 21.24
CA ARG A 17 9.12 -17.65 21.17
C ARG A 17 10.33 -17.45 20.26
N ASP A 18 10.16 -16.75 19.14
CA ASP A 18 11.26 -16.49 18.20
C ASP A 18 11.94 -15.16 18.54
N ARG A 19 13.16 -15.23 19.09
CA ARG A 19 13.98 -14.03 19.39
C ARG A 19 14.21 -13.13 18.18
N SER A 20 14.09 -13.66 16.96
CA SER A 20 14.21 -12.88 15.73
C SER A 20 12.95 -12.07 15.39
N LEU A 21 11.80 -12.47 15.94
CA LEU A 21 10.49 -11.80 15.83
C LEU A 21 10.19 -10.89 17.03
N PHE A 22 10.76 -11.17 18.21
CA PHE A 22 10.64 -10.32 19.40
C PHE A 22 11.52 -9.06 19.31
N LYS A 23 11.35 -8.27 18.25
CA LYS A 23 11.85 -6.91 18.17
C LYS A 23 10.81 -6.00 18.83
N PRO A 24 11.21 -5.06 19.72
CA PRO A 24 10.28 -4.11 20.35
C PRO A 24 9.38 -3.38 19.34
N GLN A 25 9.90 -3.12 18.14
CA GLN A 25 9.17 -2.44 17.07
C GLN A 25 8.00 -3.27 16.52
N ILE A 26 8.15 -4.59 16.41
CA ILE A 26 7.08 -5.49 15.94
C ILE A 26 6.00 -5.61 17.01
N PHE A 27 6.40 -5.67 18.29
CA PHE A 27 5.47 -5.65 19.40
C PHE A 27 4.68 -4.35 19.46
N ILE A 28 5.33 -3.20 19.26
CA ILE A 28 4.65 -1.89 19.20
C ILE A 28 3.72 -1.83 17.98
N ALA A 29 4.13 -2.38 16.82
CA ALA A 29 3.26 -2.50 15.64
C ALA A 29 2.02 -3.37 15.90
N TYR A 30 2.08 -4.37 16.77
CA TYR A 30 0.90 -5.15 17.19
C TYR A 30 0.00 -4.37 18.16
N LEU A 31 0.58 -3.69 19.16
CA LEU A 31 -0.19 -2.94 20.16
C LEU A 31 -0.86 -1.69 19.60
N THR A 32 -0.24 -1.01 18.66
CA THR A 32 -0.75 0.26 18.09
C THR A 32 -2.15 0.13 17.50
N PRO A 33 -2.46 -0.79 16.56
CA PRO A 33 -3.81 -0.93 16.02
C PRO A 33 -4.83 -1.39 17.07
N LEU A 34 -4.43 -2.18 18.07
CA LEU A 34 -5.32 -2.56 19.19
C LEU A 34 -5.69 -1.35 20.05
N PHE A 35 -4.71 -0.51 20.36
CA PHE A 35 -4.94 0.75 21.06
C PHE A 35 -5.86 1.66 20.26
N LEU A 36 -5.59 1.85 18.96
CA LEU A 36 -6.43 2.67 18.09
C LEU A 36 -7.85 2.11 17.96
N PHE A 37 -8.01 0.79 17.89
CA PHE A 37 -9.33 0.14 17.90
C PHE A 37 -10.07 0.40 19.22
N ALA A 38 -9.40 0.32 20.37
CA ALA A 38 -10.01 0.61 21.66
C ALA A 38 -10.48 2.07 21.75
N VAL A 39 -9.66 3.03 21.31
CA VAL A 39 -10.03 4.46 21.29
C VAL A 39 -11.20 4.71 20.35
N TRP A 40 -11.17 4.16 19.14
CA TRP A 40 -12.30 4.22 18.21
C TRP A 40 -13.56 3.54 18.77
N GLY A 41 -13.40 2.43 19.50
CA GLY A 41 -14.48 1.71 20.15
C GLY A 41 -15.21 2.55 21.21
N PHE A 42 -14.49 3.43 21.92
CA PHE A 42 -15.12 4.41 22.81
C PHE A 42 -16.01 5.37 22.03
N GLU A 43 -15.51 5.96 20.93
CA GLU A 43 -16.30 6.84 20.08
C GLU A 43 -17.54 6.13 19.51
N TYR A 44 -17.39 4.89 19.03
CA TYR A 44 -18.50 4.07 18.60
C TYR A 44 -19.55 3.89 19.70
N SER A 45 -19.12 3.57 20.93
CA SER A 45 -20.03 3.37 22.07
C SER A 45 -20.74 4.66 22.52
N SER A 46 -20.13 5.83 22.31
CA SER A 46 -20.64 7.12 22.79
C SER A 46 -21.30 7.99 21.72
N GLY A 47 -20.97 7.78 20.44
CA GLY A 47 -20.97 8.83 19.42
C GLY A 47 -21.88 8.62 18.21
N GLY A 48 -22.78 7.64 18.22
CA GLY A 48 -23.76 7.45 17.13
C GLY A 48 -23.16 7.11 15.75
N ILE A 49 -21.86 6.80 15.66
CA ILE A 49 -21.21 6.34 14.43
C ILE A 49 -21.47 4.85 14.22
N ASN A 50 -21.54 4.42 12.96
CA ASN A 50 -21.73 3.01 12.65
C ASN A 50 -20.48 2.18 12.98
N PHE A 51 -20.68 0.92 13.36
CA PHE A 51 -19.58 -0.01 13.62
C PHE A 51 -18.73 -0.24 12.36
N PHE A 52 -19.37 -0.43 11.21
CA PHE A 52 -18.71 -0.42 9.90
C PHE A 52 -18.84 0.98 9.30
N ILE A 53 -17.74 1.55 8.81
CA ILE A 53 -17.73 2.91 8.25
C ILE A 53 -17.42 2.89 6.75
N SER A 54 -18.08 3.78 5.99
CA SER A 54 -17.93 3.91 4.53
C SER A 54 -18.06 2.58 3.78
N ASP A 55 -17.03 2.18 3.03
CA ASP A 55 -17.04 1.02 2.13
C ASP A 55 -17.16 -0.29 2.91
N GLU A 56 -16.84 -0.29 4.20
CA GLU A 56 -17.06 -1.45 5.05
C GLU A 56 -18.55 -1.81 5.13
N ILE A 57 -19.45 -0.81 5.05
CA ILE A 57 -20.90 -1.04 5.07
C ILE A 57 -21.30 -1.82 3.83
N SER A 58 -20.81 -1.42 2.65
CA SER A 58 -21.07 -2.13 1.40
C SER A 58 -20.53 -3.57 1.46
N TYR A 59 -19.30 -3.75 1.98
CA TYR A 59 -18.71 -5.08 2.12
C TYR A 59 -19.46 -5.95 3.13
N ALA A 60 -19.92 -5.39 4.23
CA ALA A 60 -20.73 -6.10 5.22
C ALA A 60 -22.16 -6.37 4.72
N ALA A 61 -22.70 -5.55 3.82
CA ALA A 61 -23.99 -5.83 3.20
C ALA A 61 -23.90 -6.99 2.20
N GLU A 62 -22.86 -6.99 1.36
CA GLU A 62 -22.60 -8.02 0.34
C GLU A 62 -22.32 -9.42 0.95
N THR A 63 -21.93 -9.53 2.22
CA THR A 63 -21.72 -10.84 2.86
C THR A 63 -22.99 -11.65 3.05
N PHE A 64 -24.15 -11.00 3.08
CA PHE A 64 -25.43 -11.64 3.36
C PHE A 64 -26.24 -11.97 2.09
N SER A 65 -25.75 -11.58 0.91
CA SER A 65 -26.47 -11.75 -0.37
C SER A 65 -26.18 -13.05 -1.12
N GLY A 66 -25.38 -13.97 -0.55
CA GLY A 66 -25.04 -15.27 -1.15
C GLY A 66 -23.55 -15.44 -1.47
N PHE A 67 -23.19 -16.57 -2.09
CA PHE A 67 -21.80 -16.88 -2.44
C PHE A 67 -21.28 -15.88 -3.49
N PRO A 68 -20.07 -15.32 -3.33
CA PRO A 68 -19.59 -14.26 -4.21
C PRO A 68 -19.20 -14.78 -5.59
N ASP A 69 -19.56 -14.02 -6.64
CA ASP A 69 -19.06 -14.25 -7.99
C ASP A 69 -17.55 -14.00 -8.09
N LEU A 70 -16.90 -14.66 -9.06
CA LEU A 70 -15.48 -14.43 -9.40
C LEU A 70 -15.28 -13.02 -9.97
N ASN A 71 -15.13 -12.05 -9.08
CA ASN A 71 -14.97 -10.63 -9.40
C ASN A 71 -13.62 -10.07 -8.88
N ASP A 72 -13.37 -8.77 -9.10
CA ASP A 72 -12.17 -8.03 -8.70
C ASP A 72 -11.90 -8.01 -7.19
N ARG A 73 -12.73 -8.67 -6.35
CA ARG A 73 -12.65 -8.71 -4.88
C ARG A 73 -12.95 -10.09 -4.29
N PHE A 74 -12.97 -11.14 -5.12
CA PHE A 74 -13.50 -12.47 -4.75
C PHE A 74 -13.01 -12.99 -3.40
N LEU A 75 -11.69 -13.02 -3.15
CA LEU A 75 -11.17 -13.58 -1.90
C LEU A 75 -11.62 -12.79 -0.67
N TRP A 76 -11.73 -11.47 -0.76
CA TRP A 76 -12.17 -10.65 0.36
C TRP A 76 -13.65 -10.88 0.68
N LEU A 77 -14.49 -10.94 -0.35
CA LEU A 77 -15.91 -11.24 -0.19
C LEU A 77 -16.12 -12.67 0.34
N LEU A 78 -15.32 -13.63 -0.11
CA LEU A 78 -15.37 -15.00 0.36
C LEU A 78 -14.99 -15.12 1.84
N VAL A 79 -13.90 -14.47 2.26
CA VAL A 79 -13.50 -14.42 3.67
C VAL A 79 -14.59 -13.78 4.52
N ASN A 80 -15.15 -12.65 4.08
CA ASN A 80 -16.21 -11.98 4.81
C ASN A 80 -17.48 -12.83 4.87
N TYR A 81 -17.85 -13.50 3.78
CA TYR A 81 -18.97 -14.45 3.72
C TYR A 81 -18.79 -15.59 4.72
N TRP A 82 -17.59 -16.19 4.80
CA TRP A 82 -17.31 -17.24 5.77
C TRP A 82 -17.39 -16.75 7.21
N VAL A 83 -16.87 -15.56 7.49
CA VAL A 83 -16.96 -14.98 8.84
C VAL A 83 -18.41 -14.67 9.22
N ALA A 84 -19.24 -14.22 8.27
CA ALA A 84 -20.63 -13.85 8.50
C ALA A 84 -21.57 -15.05 8.65
N ASN A 85 -21.37 -16.12 7.87
CA ASN A 85 -22.32 -17.23 7.74
C ASN A 85 -21.95 -18.51 8.51
N TYR A 86 -20.72 -18.61 9.01
CA TYR A 86 -20.31 -19.66 9.95
C TYR A 86 -20.16 -19.00 11.33
N ASP A 87 -20.46 -19.69 12.44
CA ASP A 87 -20.61 -19.25 13.87
C ASP A 87 -19.41 -18.47 14.50
N ILE A 88 -18.80 -17.61 13.70
CA ILE A 88 -17.64 -16.77 13.93
C ILE A 88 -18.13 -15.33 14.11
N TYR A 89 -19.23 -14.93 13.43
CA TYR A 89 -19.79 -13.59 13.48
C TYR A 89 -20.29 -13.21 14.88
N LEU A 90 -19.48 -12.42 15.60
CA LEU A 90 -19.84 -11.81 16.88
C LEU A 90 -19.95 -10.30 16.69
N HIS A 91 -21.12 -9.82 16.26
CA HIS A 91 -21.39 -8.40 16.00
C HIS A 91 -20.32 -7.71 15.12
N GLY A 92 -19.76 -8.43 14.15
CA GLY A 92 -18.74 -7.90 13.25
C GLY A 92 -17.33 -7.74 13.83
N LEU A 93 -17.10 -8.01 15.12
CA LEU A 93 -15.79 -7.85 15.77
C LEU A 93 -14.64 -8.60 15.05
N PRO A 94 -14.80 -9.88 14.62
CA PRO A 94 -13.73 -10.58 13.92
C PRO A 94 -13.31 -9.90 12.61
N LEU A 95 -14.26 -9.28 11.89
CA LEU A 95 -14.00 -8.57 10.64
C LEU A 95 -13.13 -7.33 10.83
N LYS A 96 -13.24 -6.65 11.98
CA LYS A 96 -12.40 -5.50 12.35
C LYS A 96 -10.99 -5.90 12.76
N LEU A 97 -10.85 -7.06 13.42
CA LEU A 97 -9.58 -7.45 14.03
C LEU A 97 -8.72 -8.37 13.13
N MET A 98 -9.28 -8.99 12.09
CA MET A 98 -8.54 -9.90 11.20
C MET A 98 -7.38 -9.26 10.44
N ASN A 99 -7.45 -7.95 10.22
CA ASN A 99 -6.39 -7.19 9.54
C ASN A 99 -5.19 -6.86 10.44
N ILE A 100 -5.32 -6.99 11.77
CA ILE A 100 -4.23 -6.69 12.72
C ILE A 100 -3.04 -7.66 12.53
N PRO A 101 -3.22 -8.99 12.52
CA PRO A 101 -2.13 -9.91 12.20
C PRO A 101 -1.47 -9.65 10.83
N ILE A 102 -2.29 -9.31 9.82
CA ILE A 102 -1.82 -9.01 8.46
C ILE A 102 -0.94 -7.76 8.47
N PHE A 103 -1.35 -6.73 9.19
CA PHE A 103 -0.57 -5.51 9.39
C PHE A 103 0.77 -5.78 10.06
N VAL A 104 0.79 -6.60 11.12
CA VAL A 104 2.06 -6.97 11.78
C VAL A 104 2.98 -7.73 10.85
N GLY A 105 2.45 -8.67 10.07
CA GLY A 105 3.20 -9.37 9.02
C GLY A 105 3.76 -8.40 7.97
N PHE A 106 2.97 -7.42 7.53
CA PHE A 106 3.40 -6.38 6.59
C PHE A 106 4.52 -5.51 7.18
N PHE A 107 4.35 -5.01 8.40
CA PHE A 107 5.35 -4.20 9.08
C PHE A 107 6.66 -4.98 9.32
N TYR A 108 6.56 -6.26 9.65
CA TYR A 108 7.72 -7.15 9.74
C TYR A 108 8.48 -7.28 8.41
N LEU A 109 7.77 -7.43 7.29
CA LEU A 109 8.40 -7.47 5.97
C LEU A 109 9.08 -6.15 5.62
N LEU A 110 8.45 -5.01 5.95
CA LEU A 110 9.08 -3.70 5.81
C LEU A 110 10.39 -3.62 6.60
N ASP A 111 10.39 -4.09 7.86
CA ASP A 111 11.59 -4.11 8.70
C ASP A 111 12.69 -5.03 8.14
N LYS A 112 12.33 -6.14 7.49
CA LYS A 112 13.31 -7.01 6.81
C LYS A 112 13.87 -6.40 5.54
N ILE A 113 13.08 -5.64 4.78
CA ILE A 113 13.53 -5.01 3.52
C ILE A 113 14.34 -3.74 3.81
N PHE A 114 13.95 -2.97 4.82
CA PHE A 114 14.61 -1.73 5.25
C PHE A 114 15.10 -1.87 6.69
N PRO A 115 16.15 -2.68 6.97
CA PRO A 115 16.59 -2.92 8.34
C PRO A 115 17.05 -1.62 9.01
N SER A 116 16.27 -1.12 9.96
CA SER A 116 16.56 0.12 10.69
C SER A 116 15.76 0.18 11.98
N ASN A 117 16.42 0.57 13.08
CA ASN A 117 15.71 0.75 14.35
C ASN A 117 14.69 1.89 14.33
N ARG A 118 14.76 2.74 13.30
CA ARG A 118 13.90 3.91 13.12
C ARG A 118 12.61 3.59 12.35
N ASN A 119 12.39 2.35 11.93
CA ASN A 119 11.16 1.95 11.24
C ASN A 119 9.91 2.16 12.09
N ILE A 120 10.06 2.13 13.42
CA ILE A 120 8.98 2.46 14.35
C ILE A 120 8.43 3.88 14.17
N LEU A 121 9.25 4.82 13.68
CA LEU A 121 8.79 6.18 13.37
C LEU A 121 7.72 6.20 12.29
N LEU A 122 7.62 5.16 11.45
CA LEU A 122 6.55 5.02 10.47
C LEU A 122 5.18 5.02 11.16
N LEU A 123 5.05 4.37 12.31
CA LEU A 123 3.79 4.26 13.05
C LEU A 123 3.34 5.59 13.64
N PHE A 124 4.29 6.47 13.97
CA PHE A 124 4.02 7.78 14.56
C PHE A 124 3.86 8.88 13.51
N MET A 125 4.63 8.81 12.41
CA MET A 125 4.54 9.77 11.31
C MET A 125 3.33 9.50 10.42
N LEU A 126 2.96 8.23 10.25
CA LEU A 126 1.81 7.80 9.45
C LEU A 126 0.84 6.93 10.29
N PRO A 127 0.21 7.47 11.36
CA PRO A 127 -0.67 6.71 12.24
C PRO A 127 -1.94 6.20 11.56
N TYR A 128 -2.29 6.72 10.39
CA TYR A 128 -3.39 6.16 9.60
C TYR A 128 -3.05 4.78 9.04
N LEU A 129 -1.75 4.42 8.95
CA LEU A 129 -1.32 3.09 8.55
C LEU A 129 -1.79 2.00 9.55
N PRO A 130 -1.40 2.02 10.83
CA PRO A 130 -1.94 1.05 11.80
C PRO A 130 -3.44 1.21 12.00
N PHE A 131 -4.00 2.43 11.90
CA PHE A 131 -5.45 2.61 11.99
C PHE A 131 -6.21 1.90 10.87
N SER A 132 -5.67 1.89 9.65
CA SER A 132 -6.28 1.16 8.53
C SER A 132 -6.39 -0.35 8.74
N ALA A 133 -5.60 -0.92 9.66
CA ALA A 133 -5.69 -2.32 10.05
C ALA A 133 -6.95 -2.63 10.88
N VAL A 134 -7.64 -1.61 11.38
CA VAL A 134 -8.88 -1.74 12.15
C VAL A 134 -10.10 -1.84 11.22
N PHE A 135 -10.00 -1.36 9.99
CA PHE A 135 -11.10 -1.43 9.04
C PHE A 135 -11.15 -2.79 8.35
N ASN A 136 -12.37 -3.29 8.09
CA ASN A 136 -12.66 -4.46 7.26
C ASN A 136 -12.47 -4.14 5.76
N LEU A 137 -11.24 -3.77 5.39
CA LEU A 137 -10.84 -3.43 4.04
C LEU A 137 -9.68 -4.32 3.59
N ARG A 138 -9.72 -4.76 2.34
CA ARG A 138 -8.69 -5.63 1.73
C ARG A 138 -7.33 -4.96 1.52
N ASP A 139 -7.25 -3.64 1.64
CA ASP A 139 -6.05 -2.85 1.33
C ASP A 139 -4.81 -3.37 2.07
N MET A 140 -4.95 -3.71 3.36
CA MET A 140 -3.84 -4.24 4.16
C MET A 140 -3.33 -5.59 3.63
N ALA A 141 -4.24 -6.48 3.24
CA ALA A 141 -3.89 -7.76 2.62
C ALA A 141 -3.19 -7.56 1.26
N ILE A 142 -3.68 -6.63 0.44
CA ILE A 142 -3.03 -6.27 -0.83
C ILE A 142 -1.59 -5.80 -0.59
N TRP A 143 -1.36 -4.91 0.38
CA TRP A 143 -0.02 -4.40 0.70
C TRP A 143 0.90 -5.49 1.24
N PHE A 144 0.38 -6.35 2.12
CA PHE A 144 1.10 -7.49 2.66
C PHE A 144 1.54 -8.45 1.55
N PHE A 145 0.62 -8.94 0.72
CA PHE A 145 0.94 -9.92 -0.33
C PHE A 145 1.79 -9.31 -1.45
N SER A 146 1.61 -8.03 -1.78
CA SER A 146 2.50 -7.32 -2.72
C SER A 146 3.94 -7.29 -2.20
N THR A 147 4.11 -6.93 -0.92
CA THR A 147 5.43 -6.84 -0.28
C THR A 147 6.06 -8.22 -0.11
N LEU A 148 5.27 -9.23 0.24
CA LEU A 148 5.71 -10.61 0.40
C LEU A 148 6.18 -11.20 -0.93
N SER A 149 5.45 -10.99 -2.02
CA SER A 149 5.85 -11.41 -3.37
C SER A 149 7.19 -10.80 -3.78
N ILE A 150 7.38 -9.48 -3.57
CA ILE A 150 8.65 -8.80 -3.84
C ILE A 150 9.77 -9.38 -2.97
N TYR A 151 9.54 -9.52 -1.66
CA TYR A 151 10.53 -10.05 -0.73
C TYR A 151 10.99 -11.47 -1.11
N LEU A 152 10.05 -12.38 -1.39
CA LEU A 152 10.35 -13.76 -1.76
C LEU A 152 11.05 -13.86 -3.11
N SER A 153 10.66 -13.04 -4.09
CA SER A 153 11.32 -13.00 -5.40
C SER A 153 12.80 -12.60 -5.33
N SER A 154 13.22 -11.93 -4.24
CA SER A 154 14.61 -11.55 -4.03
C SER A 154 15.47 -12.62 -3.36
N LYS A 155 14.88 -13.75 -2.95
CA LYS A 155 15.62 -14.87 -2.33
C LYS A 155 16.24 -15.80 -3.38
N SER A 156 17.04 -16.78 -2.96
CA SER A 156 17.72 -17.73 -3.85
C SER A 156 16.77 -18.44 -4.82
N SER A 157 17.29 -18.99 -5.91
CA SER A 157 16.54 -19.49 -7.08
C SER A 157 15.32 -20.36 -6.75
N TRP A 158 15.46 -21.36 -5.87
CA TRP A 158 14.34 -22.21 -5.44
C TRP A 158 13.30 -21.45 -4.59
N LYS A 159 13.77 -20.58 -3.66
CA LYS A 159 12.90 -19.79 -2.77
C LYS A 159 12.18 -18.66 -3.52
N SER A 160 12.72 -18.24 -4.67
CA SER A 160 12.05 -17.28 -5.55
C SER A 160 10.73 -17.82 -6.10
N CYS A 161 10.63 -19.13 -6.40
CA CYS A 161 9.37 -19.74 -6.85
C CYS A 161 8.26 -19.64 -5.78
N SER A 162 8.60 -19.50 -4.50
CA SER A 162 7.61 -19.28 -3.44
C SER A 162 6.87 -17.95 -3.57
N CYS A 163 7.29 -17.03 -4.45
CA CYS A 163 6.55 -15.79 -4.74
C CYS A 163 5.25 -16.03 -5.54
N PHE A 164 5.08 -17.19 -6.18
CA PHE A 164 3.86 -17.48 -6.95
C PHE A 164 2.62 -17.60 -6.05
N LEU A 165 2.75 -18.22 -4.88
CA LEU A 165 1.63 -18.36 -3.94
C LEU A 165 1.04 -17.00 -3.50
N PRO A 166 1.83 -16.03 -2.98
CA PRO A 166 1.29 -14.72 -2.64
C PRO A 166 0.83 -13.92 -3.86
N LEU A 167 1.37 -14.16 -5.07
CA LEU A 167 0.84 -13.57 -6.30
C LEU A 167 -0.54 -14.11 -6.67
N ILE A 168 -0.80 -15.40 -6.49
CA ILE A 168 -2.13 -16.01 -6.70
C ILE A 168 -3.13 -15.41 -5.69
N VAL A 169 -2.74 -15.33 -4.41
CA VAL A 169 -3.59 -14.71 -3.38
C VAL A 169 -3.87 -13.24 -3.72
N LEU A 170 -2.84 -12.50 -4.14
CA LEU A 170 -2.98 -11.11 -4.58
C LEU A 170 -3.88 -11.00 -5.82
N PHE A 171 -3.84 -11.98 -6.73
CA PHE A 171 -4.71 -12.01 -7.90
C PHE A 171 -6.18 -12.18 -7.49
N LEU A 172 -6.47 -13.06 -6.53
CA LEU A 172 -7.84 -13.23 -6.00
C LEU A 172 -8.32 -12.04 -5.17
N LEU A 173 -7.41 -11.24 -4.61
CA LEU A 173 -7.74 -10.02 -3.85
C LEU A 173 -7.91 -8.79 -4.75
N ARG A 174 -7.00 -8.62 -5.71
CA ARG A 174 -6.88 -7.48 -6.63
C ARG A 174 -5.98 -7.86 -7.83
N PRO A 175 -6.57 -8.41 -8.89
CA PRO A 175 -5.86 -8.87 -10.09
C PRO A 175 -4.89 -7.83 -10.67
N PHE A 176 -5.33 -6.58 -10.76
CA PHE A 176 -4.51 -5.49 -11.28
C PHE A 176 -3.23 -5.25 -10.47
N ALA A 177 -3.30 -5.37 -9.14
CA ALA A 177 -2.12 -5.27 -8.29
C ALA A 177 -1.17 -6.47 -8.53
N ALA A 178 -1.71 -7.68 -8.67
CA ALA A 178 -0.90 -8.86 -8.98
C ALA A 178 -0.14 -8.72 -10.30
N MET A 179 -0.78 -8.16 -11.34
CA MET A 179 -0.14 -7.87 -12.63
C MET A 179 1.00 -6.86 -12.52
N LEU A 180 0.79 -5.77 -11.79
CA LEU A 180 1.83 -4.75 -11.59
C LEU A 180 3.05 -5.34 -10.89
N ILE A 181 2.81 -6.12 -9.83
CA ILE A 181 3.89 -6.76 -9.06
C ILE A 181 4.60 -7.83 -9.90
N SER A 182 3.86 -8.65 -10.64
CA SER A 182 4.47 -9.68 -11.51
C SER A 182 5.30 -9.05 -12.63
N GLY A 183 4.78 -8.01 -13.30
CA GLY A 183 5.51 -7.25 -14.31
C GLY A 183 6.79 -6.65 -13.75
N LEU A 184 6.74 -6.04 -12.56
CA LEU A 184 7.91 -5.48 -11.91
C LEU A 184 8.96 -6.54 -11.53
N ILE A 185 8.53 -7.68 -10.97
CA ILE A 185 9.42 -8.81 -10.65
C ILE A 185 10.11 -9.28 -11.91
N ILE A 186 9.37 -9.43 -13.00
CA ILE A 186 9.91 -9.90 -14.28
C ILE A 186 10.93 -8.91 -14.80
N ILE A 187 10.61 -7.63 -14.96
CA ILE A 187 11.53 -6.61 -15.46
C ILE A 187 12.86 -6.64 -14.69
N VAL A 188 12.82 -6.77 -13.35
CA VAL A 188 14.03 -6.80 -12.52
C VAL A 188 14.78 -8.13 -12.61
N LYS A 189 14.07 -9.25 -12.81
CA LYS A 189 14.65 -10.59 -12.92
C LYS A 189 15.05 -10.99 -14.34
N THR A 190 14.56 -10.30 -15.38
CA THR A 190 14.87 -10.60 -16.78
C THR A 190 16.38 -10.70 -17.03
N PRO A 191 17.25 -9.80 -16.52
CA PRO A 191 18.69 -9.96 -16.72
C PRO A 191 19.26 -11.25 -16.11
N GLU A 192 18.78 -11.65 -14.93
CA GLU A 192 19.21 -12.88 -14.24
C GLU A 192 18.69 -14.12 -14.99
N ILE A 193 17.46 -14.07 -15.50
CA ILE A 193 16.86 -15.12 -16.32
C ILE A 193 17.61 -15.26 -17.66
N LEU A 194 17.96 -14.15 -18.31
CA LEU A 194 18.71 -14.16 -19.57
C LEU A 194 20.12 -14.71 -19.40
N LEU A 195 20.81 -14.37 -18.31
CA LEU A 195 22.11 -14.94 -17.97
C LEU A 195 22.01 -16.45 -17.71
N PHE A 196 21.04 -16.89 -16.92
CA PHE A 196 20.78 -18.30 -16.64
C PHE A 196 20.46 -19.11 -17.91
N ILE A 197 19.71 -18.53 -18.85
CA ILE A 197 19.42 -19.10 -20.17
C ILE A 197 20.70 -19.18 -21.01
N LYS A 198 21.58 -18.18 -20.93
CA LYS A 198 22.84 -18.13 -21.68
C LYS A 198 23.87 -19.14 -21.17
N GLU A 199 23.90 -19.40 -19.87
CA GLU A 199 24.84 -20.33 -19.21
C GLU A 199 24.47 -21.81 -19.36
N THR A 200 23.24 -22.13 -19.80
CA THR A 200 22.87 -23.52 -20.12
C THR A 200 23.55 -24.00 -21.40
N ALA A 201 24.46 -24.97 -21.26
CA ALA A 201 25.15 -25.62 -22.39
C ALA A 201 24.21 -26.41 -23.33
N ASN A 202 23.11 -26.95 -22.80
CA ASN A 202 22.18 -27.76 -23.58
C ASN A 202 21.05 -26.90 -24.19
N ALA A 203 21.02 -26.83 -25.53
CA ALA A 203 20.04 -26.07 -26.30
C ALA A 203 18.58 -26.50 -26.02
N THR A 204 18.32 -27.79 -25.83
CA THR A 204 16.98 -28.33 -25.60
C THR A 204 16.46 -27.92 -24.23
N THR A 205 17.29 -28.00 -23.20
CA THR A 205 16.95 -27.56 -21.84
C THR A 205 16.73 -26.04 -21.78
N ARG A 206 17.54 -25.29 -22.54
CA ARG A 206 17.40 -23.84 -22.68
C ARG A 206 16.07 -23.47 -23.33
N MET A 207 15.68 -24.15 -24.41
CA MET A 207 14.42 -23.93 -25.11
C MET A 207 13.21 -24.27 -24.23
N MET A 208 13.24 -25.40 -23.52
CA MET A 208 12.18 -25.79 -22.58
C MET A 208 11.96 -24.76 -21.47
N ARG A 209 13.03 -24.18 -20.92
CA ARG A 209 12.93 -23.13 -19.90
C ARG A 209 12.29 -21.85 -20.44
N ILE A 210 12.63 -21.45 -21.67
CA ILE A 210 12.01 -20.30 -22.34
C ILE A 210 10.52 -20.56 -22.55
N ILE A 211 10.16 -21.74 -23.07
CA ILE A 211 8.77 -22.14 -23.28
C ILE A 211 7.97 -22.09 -21.97
N VAL A 212 8.48 -22.65 -20.88
CA VAL A 212 7.79 -22.62 -19.58
C VAL A 212 7.55 -21.20 -19.09
N VAL A 213 8.55 -20.30 -19.22
CA VAL A 213 8.39 -18.90 -18.82
C VAL A 213 7.35 -18.20 -19.70
N VAL A 214 7.40 -18.41 -21.01
CA VAL A 214 6.44 -17.80 -21.96
C VAL A 214 5.03 -18.32 -21.69
N VAL A 215 4.84 -19.63 -21.53
CA VAL A 215 3.53 -20.24 -21.26
C VAL A 215 2.95 -19.74 -19.92
N ALA A 216 3.75 -19.74 -18.86
CA ALA A 216 3.31 -19.21 -17.56
C ALA A 216 2.88 -17.74 -17.68
N TRP A 217 3.57 -16.95 -18.50
CA TRP A 217 3.23 -15.55 -18.75
C TRP A 217 1.94 -15.39 -19.55
N THR A 218 1.78 -16.16 -20.62
CA THR A 218 0.57 -16.16 -21.44
C THR A 218 -0.64 -16.57 -20.60
N CYS A 219 -0.51 -17.59 -19.73
CA CYS A 219 -1.58 -17.97 -18.82
C CYS A 219 -1.97 -16.84 -17.85
N LEU A 220 -0.98 -16.17 -17.24
CA LEU A 220 -1.24 -15.03 -16.34
C LEU A 220 -1.93 -13.87 -17.08
N LEU A 221 -1.50 -13.55 -18.30
CA LEU A 221 -2.14 -12.52 -19.12
C LEU A 221 -3.57 -12.90 -19.50
N LEU A 222 -3.81 -14.14 -19.94
CA LEU A 222 -5.13 -14.60 -20.33
C LEU A 222 -6.10 -14.56 -19.15
N MET A 223 -5.66 -14.98 -17.96
CA MET A 223 -6.47 -14.90 -16.74
C MET A 223 -6.78 -13.45 -16.34
N ALA A 224 -5.83 -12.54 -16.53
CA ALA A 224 -5.97 -11.15 -16.14
C ALA A 224 -6.69 -10.28 -17.18
N TYR A 225 -6.74 -10.72 -18.44
CA TYR A 225 -7.25 -9.94 -19.57
C TYR A 225 -8.68 -9.41 -19.37
N PRO A 226 -9.68 -10.21 -18.95
CA PRO A 226 -11.05 -9.71 -18.80
C PRO A 226 -11.14 -8.57 -17.76
N GLN A 227 -10.38 -8.68 -16.68
CA GLN A 227 -10.39 -7.69 -15.60
C GLN A 227 -9.59 -6.45 -15.98
N LEU A 228 -8.48 -6.62 -16.69
CA LEU A 228 -7.71 -5.51 -17.24
C LEU A 228 -8.56 -4.73 -18.25
N HIS A 229 -9.24 -5.43 -19.16
CA HIS A 229 -10.12 -4.84 -20.16
C HIS A 229 -11.20 -3.98 -19.50
N ASN A 230 -11.96 -4.54 -18.55
CA ASN A 230 -12.98 -3.78 -17.82
C ASN A 230 -12.41 -2.54 -17.09
N LYS A 231 -11.19 -2.62 -16.54
CA LYS A 231 -10.54 -1.48 -15.89
C LYS A 231 -10.05 -0.43 -16.87
N ILE A 232 -9.48 -0.86 -17.99
CA ILE A 232 -9.08 0.03 -19.08
C ILE A 232 -10.31 0.76 -19.60
N GLU A 233 -11.41 0.05 -19.85
CA GLU A 233 -12.68 0.65 -20.29
C GLU A 233 -13.23 1.65 -19.26
N THR A 234 -13.21 1.29 -17.97
CA THR A 234 -13.63 2.22 -16.91
C THR A 234 -12.76 3.47 -16.89
N TYR A 235 -11.43 3.34 -17.06
CA TYR A 235 -10.51 4.47 -17.06
C TYR A 235 -10.61 5.29 -18.34
N SER A 236 -10.82 4.66 -19.50
CA SER A 236 -11.02 5.36 -20.77
C SER A 236 -12.34 6.12 -20.76
N ALA A 237 -13.42 5.52 -20.23
CA ALA A 237 -14.70 6.19 -20.08
C ALA A 237 -14.61 7.39 -19.13
N TRP A 238 -13.86 7.26 -18.02
CA TRP A 238 -13.60 8.38 -17.11
C TRP A 238 -12.77 9.48 -17.76
N TYR A 239 -11.74 9.10 -18.52
CA TYR A 239 -10.91 10.05 -19.25
C TYR A 239 -11.76 10.80 -20.29
N GLU A 240 -12.53 10.07 -21.09
CA GLU A 240 -13.46 10.61 -22.07
C GLU A 240 -14.43 11.58 -21.40
N TYR A 241 -15.13 11.14 -20.35
CA TYR A 241 -16.03 11.97 -19.55
C TYR A 241 -15.38 13.29 -19.08
N THR A 242 -14.18 13.24 -18.51
CA THR A 242 -13.49 14.47 -18.07
C THR A 242 -13.15 15.40 -19.22
N THR A 243 -12.85 14.86 -20.40
CA THR A 243 -12.53 15.66 -21.58
C THR A 243 -13.78 16.22 -22.25
N THR A 244 -14.81 15.41 -22.53
CA THR A 244 -16.02 15.83 -23.25
C THR A 244 -16.97 16.64 -22.38
N GLU A 245 -17.21 16.25 -21.13
CA GLU A 245 -18.07 17.04 -20.23
C GLU A 245 -17.37 18.33 -19.79
N GLY A 246 -16.04 18.30 -19.60
CA GLY A 246 -15.24 19.50 -19.34
C GLY A 246 -15.26 20.49 -20.52
N GLU A 247 -15.13 19.99 -21.76
CA GLU A 247 -15.22 20.81 -22.97
C GLU A 247 -16.64 21.38 -23.16
N THR A 248 -17.68 20.58 -22.92
CA THR A 248 -19.08 21.02 -23.03
C THR A 248 -19.41 22.12 -22.02
N LYS A 249 -19.05 21.94 -20.75
CA LYS A 249 -19.26 22.96 -19.70
C LYS A 249 -18.46 24.24 -19.96
N HIS A 250 -17.25 24.13 -20.53
CA HIS A 250 -16.45 25.27 -20.94
C HIS A 250 -17.08 26.04 -22.12
N ILE A 251 -17.68 25.34 -23.09
CA ILE A 251 -18.41 25.95 -24.21
C ILE A 251 -19.71 26.64 -23.73
N GLU A 252 -20.38 26.05 -22.73
CA GLU A 252 -21.63 26.57 -22.16
C GLU A 252 -21.44 27.71 -21.14
N GLY A 253 -20.18 28.06 -20.80
CA GLY A 253 -19.88 29.12 -19.83
C GLY A 253 -20.33 28.80 -18.40
N LEU A 254 -20.62 27.52 -18.10
CA LEU A 254 -21.04 27.05 -16.79
C LEU A 254 -19.78 26.86 -15.91
N PRO A 255 -19.71 27.50 -14.73
CA PRO A 255 -18.56 27.39 -13.87
C PRO A 255 -18.56 26.02 -13.17
N ASP A 256 -17.86 25.05 -13.71
CA ASP A 256 -17.39 23.89 -12.94
C ASP A 256 -15.93 24.14 -12.55
N PRO A 257 -15.62 24.40 -11.27
CA PRO A 257 -14.33 24.96 -10.85
C PRO A 257 -13.12 24.03 -11.05
N ILE A 258 -13.31 22.84 -11.63
CA ILE A 258 -12.33 21.76 -11.60
C ILE A 258 -12.05 21.18 -12.99
N LEU A 259 -13.07 20.96 -13.84
CA LEU A 259 -12.89 20.31 -15.14
C LEU A 259 -12.61 21.34 -16.23
N THR A 260 -11.48 21.20 -16.91
CA THR A 260 -11.01 22.21 -17.89
C THR A 260 -11.27 21.82 -19.34
N GLY A 261 -11.63 20.56 -19.61
CA GLY A 261 -11.73 20.01 -20.98
C GLY A 261 -10.37 19.73 -21.63
N ASN A 262 -9.26 20.08 -20.96
CA ASN A 262 -7.92 19.78 -21.42
C ASN A 262 -7.34 18.61 -20.63
N GLY A 263 -7.38 17.42 -21.23
CA GLY A 263 -6.95 16.17 -20.57
C GLY A 263 -5.54 16.20 -19.95
N LYS A 264 -4.60 16.99 -20.50
CA LYS A 264 -3.26 17.14 -19.91
C LYS A 264 -3.28 18.02 -18.65
N LEU A 265 -4.03 19.12 -18.69
CA LEU A 265 -4.20 20.02 -17.56
C LEU A 265 -4.99 19.33 -16.45
N ASP A 266 -6.08 18.64 -16.80
CA ASP A 266 -6.90 17.85 -15.90
C ASP A 266 -6.09 16.73 -15.22
N PHE A 267 -5.21 16.06 -15.97
CA PHE A 267 -4.28 15.10 -15.39
C PHE A 267 -3.30 15.75 -14.39
N ALA A 268 -2.77 16.94 -14.71
CA ALA A 268 -1.89 17.67 -13.82
C ALA A 268 -2.63 18.09 -12.53
N ILE A 269 -3.85 18.61 -12.64
CA ILE A 269 -4.71 18.98 -11.51
C ILE A 269 -5.00 17.73 -10.66
N ALA A 270 -5.45 16.63 -11.27
CA ALA A 270 -5.71 15.37 -10.57
C ALA A 270 -4.46 14.84 -9.85
N SER A 271 -3.30 14.92 -10.49
CA SER A 271 -2.02 14.52 -9.89
C SER A 271 -1.66 15.35 -8.67
N VAL A 272 -1.82 16.68 -8.76
CA VAL A 272 -1.61 17.61 -7.63
C VAL A 272 -2.62 17.33 -6.51
N ARG A 273 -3.88 17.12 -6.84
CA ARG A 273 -4.93 16.77 -5.86
C ARG A 273 -4.60 15.46 -5.16
N TYR A 274 -4.15 14.43 -5.88
CA TYR A 274 -3.73 13.17 -5.26
C TYR A 274 -2.63 13.41 -4.23
N PHE A 275 -1.61 14.20 -4.57
CA PHE A 275 -0.50 14.49 -3.67
C PHE A 275 -0.89 15.35 -2.47
N LEU A 276 -1.62 16.45 -2.69
CA LEU A 276 -1.79 17.49 -1.67
C LEU A 276 -3.08 17.38 -0.86
N THR A 277 -4.06 16.58 -1.27
CA THR A 277 -5.34 16.49 -0.55
C THR A 277 -5.40 15.32 0.44
N PRO A 278 -6.25 15.37 1.47
CA PRO A 278 -6.79 16.60 2.05
C PRO A 278 -5.65 17.45 2.64
N MET A 279 -5.73 18.77 2.43
CA MET A 279 -4.85 19.69 3.16
C MET A 279 -5.22 19.66 4.65
N PRO A 280 -4.26 19.77 5.58
CA PRO A 280 -4.53 19.78 7.01
C PRO A 280 -5.64 20.76 7.44
N HIS A 281 -5.72 21.92 6.77
CA HIS A 281 -6.76 22.92 7.05
C HIS A 281 -8.19 22.39 6.86
N SER A 282 -8.46 21.55 5.85
CA SER A 282 -9.81 21.00 5.65
C SER A 282 -10.19 19.97 6.71
N LEU A 283 -9.20 19.27 7.28
CA LEU A 283 -9.40 18.37 8.42
C LEU A 283 -9.66 19.17 9.70
N ILE A 284 -8.89 20.24 9.94
CA ILE A 284 -9.10 21.13 11.10
C ILE A 284 -10.51 21.71 11.10
N LYS A 285 -10.99 22.19 9.94
CA LYS A 285 -12.36 22.70 9.80
C LYS A 285 -13.42 21.65 10.17
N ARG A 286 -13.21 20.40 9.75
CA ARG A 286 -14.16 19.31 10.04
C ARG A 286 -14.12 18.88 11.51
N ILE A 287 -12.93 18.83 12.10
CA ILE A 287 -12.73 18.59 13.54
C ILE A 287 -13.42 19.68 14.37
N SER A 288 -13.31 20.96 13.97
CA SER A 288 -13.98 22.06 14.69
C SER A 288 -15.50 22.01 14.63
N THR A 289 -16.08 21.27 13.69
CA THR A 289 -17.53 21.06 13.57
C THR A 289 -17.99 19.72 14.11
N GLY A 290 -17.17 19.02 14.91
CA GLY A 290 -17.54 17.76 15.56
C GLY A 290 -17.13 16.48 14.81
N GLY A 291 -16.34 16.60 13.74
CA GLY A 291 -15.85 15.45 12.97
C GLY A 291 -16.71 15.09 11.75
N SER A 292 -16.40 13.97 11.11
CA SER A 292 -17.15 13.49 9.95
C SER A 292 -18.37 12.67 10.39
N GLU A 293 -19.53 12.97 9.82
CA GLU A 293 -20.77 12.18 10.05
C GLU A 293 -20.59 10.68 9.75
N ASN A 294 -19.83 10.35 8.70
CA ASN A 294 -19.64 8.97 8.24
C ASN A 294 -18.46 8.24 8.90
N TRP A 295 -17.49 8.98 9.45
CA TRP A 295 -16.20 8.41 9.90
C TRP A 295 -15.87 8.68 11.36
N GLY A 296 -16.57 9.62 12.01
CA GLY A 296 -16.28 10.09 13.36
C GLY A 296 -15.21 11.18 13.42
N LEU A 297 -15.08 11.76 14.60
CA LEU A 297 -14.04 12.71 14.99
C LEU A 297 -12.68 12.01 15.12
N PHE A 298 -12.63 10.77 15.62
CA PHE A 298 -11.35 10.09 15.82
C PHE A 298 -10.65 9.79 14.48
N ASP A 299 -11.38 9.38 13.43
CA ASP A 299 -10.82 9.22 12.08
C ASP A 299 -10.16 10.52 11.59
N ASP A 300 -10.83 11.65 11.80
CA ASP A 300 -10.35 12.96 11.37
C ASP A 300 -9.08 13.38 12.11
N LEU A 301 -9.00 13.11 13.42
CA LEU A 301 -7.81 13.36 14.23
C LEU A 301 -6.62 12.51 13.76
N VAL A 302 -6.82 11.20 13.57
CA VAL A 302 -5.75 10.31 13.07
C VAL A 302 -5.29 10.75 11.69
N ARG A 303 -6.22 11.14 10.81
CA ARG A 303 -5.90 11.67 9.46
C ARG A 303 -5.15 12.99 9.53
N LEU A 304 -5.47 13.88 10.46
CA LEU A 304 -4.77 15.14 10.62
C LEU A 304 -3.31 14.91 11.02
N VAL A 305 -3.05 14.02 11.98
CA VAL A 305 -1.69 13.67 12.39
C VAL A 305 -0.94 13.00 11.23
N ASN A 306 -1.58 12.06 10.52
CA ASN A 306 -0.98 11.42 9.36
C ASN A 306 -0.65 12.40 8.23
N GLN A 307 -1.55 13.33 7.92
CA GLN A 307 -1.29 14.35 6.90
C GLN A 307 -0.16 15.27 7.33
N THR A 308 -0.12 15.69 8.59
CA THR A 308 0.98 16.51 9.11
C THR A 308 2.32 15.79 8.97
N GLY A 309 2.42 14.52 9.38
CA GLY A 309 3.63 13.72 9.23
C GLY A 309 4.04 13.51 7.77
N TYR A 310 3.07 13.26 6.89
CA TYR A 310 3.30 13.18 5.46
C TYR A 310 3.88 14.47 4.87
N TYR A 311 3.31 15.63 5.21
CA TYR A 311 3.81 16.93 4.75
C TYR A 311 5.23 17.21 5.29
N LEU A 312 5.53 16.83 6.54
CA LEU A 312 6.91 16.94 7.07
C LEU A 312 7.90 16.10 6.25
N ILE A 313 7.52 14.89 5.84
CA ILE A 313 8.33 14.03 4.96
C ILE A 313 8.56 14.69 3.61
N LEU A 314 7.51 15.25 2.98
CA LEU A 314 7.64 15.95 1.70
C LEU A 314 8.58 17.15 1.79
N HIS A 315 8.40 18.02 2.78
CA HIS A 315 9.29 19.17 3.00
C HIS A 315 10.73 18.71 3.22
N TYR A 316 10.93 17.66 4.03
CA TYR A 316 12.26 17.10 4.24
C TYR A 316 12.92 16.63 2.93
N LEU A 317 12.19 15.91 2.07
CA LEU A 317 12.71 15.46 0.78
C LEU A 317 13.02 16.64 -0.16
N LEU A 318 12.17 17.67 -0.17
CA LEU A 318 12.36 18.88 -0.98
C LEU A 318 13.66 19.61 -0.58
N PHE A 319 13.85 19.89 0.71
CA PHE A 319 15.04 20.58 1.22
C PHE A 319 16.32 19.75 1.12
N ASN A 320 16.22 18.43 0.95
CA ASN A 320 17.36 17.52 0.84
C ASN A 320 17.44 16.84 -0.54
N SER A 321 16.86 17.46 -1.56
CA SER A 321 16.71 16.90 -2.91
C SER A 321 18.04 16.52 -3.56
N LYS A 322 19.11 17.26 -3.30
CA LYS A 322 20.47 16.97 -3.81
C LYS A 322 21.01 15.58 -3.43
N TYR A 323 20.49 14.97 -2.37
CA TYR A 323 20.89 13.63 -1.92
C TYR A 323 20.00 12.50 -2.47
N LEU A 324 18.89 12.83 -3.14
CA LEU A 324 17.90 11.84 -3.62
C LEU A 324 18.53 10.82 -4.56
N MET A 325 19.29 11.26 -5.57
CA MET A 325 19.91 10.36 -6.54
C MET A 325 20.93 9.43 -5.88
N GLY A 326 21.72 9.96 -4.93
CA GLY A 326 22.68 9.16 -4.16
C GLY A 326 21.99 8.12 -3.29
N ALA A 327 20.93 8.52 -2.58
CA ALA A 327 20.12 7.62 -1.77
C ALA A 327 19.48 6.51 -2.61
N MET A 328 18.84 6.87 -3.73
CA MET A 328 18.21 5.91 -4.65
C MET A 328 19.23 4.91 -5.20
N ARG A 329 20.46 5.35 -5.55
CA ARG A 329 21.50 4.43 -6.02
C ARG A 329 21.93 3.43 -4.95
N ALA A 330 22.05 3.87 -3.70
CA ALA A 330 22.49 3.05 -2.57
C ALA A 330 21.48 1.96 -2.16
N LEU A 331 20.19 2.12 -2.50
CA LEU A 331 19.17 1.12 -2.19
C LEU A 331 19.42 -0.21 -2.92
N SER A 332 19.11 -1.31 -2.25
CA SER A 332 19.13 -2.66 -2.85
C SER A 332 18.06 -2.80 -3.94
N LYS A 333 18.19 -3.82 -4.79
CA LYS A 333 17.17 -4.12 -5.83
C LYS A 333 15.78 -4.30 -5.22
N THR A 334 15.67 -5.07 -4.13
CA THR A 334 14.40 -5.32 -3.43
C THR A 334 13.78 -4.04 -2.87
N GLN A 335 14.59 -3.16 -2.28
CA GLN A 335 14.14 -1.88 -1.76
C GLN A 335 13.60 -0.99 -2.89
N LYS A 336 14.34 -0.88 -4.00
CA LYS A 336 13.91 -0.14 -5.19
C LYS A 336 12.59 -0.67 -5.74
N MET A 337 12.46 -1.98 -5.89
CA MET A 337 11.22 -2.62 -6.35
C MET A 337 10.04 -2.27 -5.45
N LEU A 338 10.21 -2.38 -4.13
CA LEU A 338 9.14 -2.04 -3.20
C LEU A 338 8.74 -0.57 -3.32
N LEU A 339 9.70 0.37 -3.33
CA LEU A 339 9.40 1.79 -3.49
C LEU A 339 8.67 2.10 -4.82
N ILE A 340 9.11 1.50 -5.93
CA ILE A 340 8.48 1.67 -7.24
C ILE A 340 7.05 1.13 -7.20
N SER A 341 6.84 -0.09 -6.70
CA SER A 341 5.50 -0.70 -6.63
C SER A 341 4.53 0.15 -5.81
N MET A 342 4.97 0.69 -4.67
CA MET A 342 4.16 1.53 -3.80
C MET A 342 3.89 2.91 -4.42
N SER A 343 4.84 3.44 -5.20
CA SER A 343 4.69 4.71 -5.92
C SER A 343 3.78 4.59 -7.14
N MET A 344 3.69 3.41 -7.78
CA MET A 344 2.81 3.18 -8.94
C MET A 344 1.32 3.33 -8.60
N TYR A 345 0.92 3.22 -7.33
CA TYR A 345 -0.46 3.49 -6.89
C TYR A 345 -0.89 4.94 -7.18
N TRP A 346 0.06 5.89 -7.19
CA TRP A 346 -0.23 7.30 -7.45
C TRP A 346 -0.84 7.56 -8.84
N PRO A 347 -0.17 7.24 -9.96
CA PRO A 347 -0.72 7.52 -11.29
C PRO A 347 -2.07 6.82 -11.50
N ILE A 348 -2.20 5.56 -11.07
CA ILE A 348 -3.43 4.75 -11.23
C ILE A 348 -4.65 5.47 -10.64
N TYR A 349 -4.54 5.94 -9.40
CA TYR A 349 -5.65 6.57 -8.70
C TYR A 349 -5.81 8.05 -9.01
N SER A 350 -4.78 8.71 -9.56
CA SER A 350 -4.92 10.06 -10.10
C SER A 350 -5.84 10.08 -11.32
N PHE A 351 -5.75 9.08 -12.20
CA PHE A 351 -6.64 8.94 -13.35
C PHE A 351 -8.08 8.55 -12.97
N HIS A 352 -8.25 7.60 -12.06
CA HIS A 352 -9.57 6.99 -11.83
C HIS A 352 -10.57 7.86 -11.06
N LEU A 353 -10.10 8.82 -10.24
CA LEU A 353 -10.94 9.60 -9.32
C LEU A 353 -10.61 11.10 -9.33
N TYR A 354 -9.98 11.58 -10.42
CA TYR A 354 -9.53 12.96 -10.52
C TYR A 354 -8.68 13.41 -9.30
N GLY A 355 -7.87 12.49 -8.77
CA GLY A 355 -7.06 12.72 -7.57
C GLY A 355 -7.82 12.83 -6.23
N VAL A 356 -9.15 12.73 -6.23
CA VAL A 356 -9.99 12.69 -5.03
C VAL A 356 -10.04 11.26 -4.51
N THR A 357 -9.06 10.90 -3.69
CA THR A 357 -8.92 9.53 -3.22
C THR A 357 -8.91 9.49 -1.70
N HIS A 358 -9.50 8.43 -1.14
CA HIS A 358 -9.46 8.17 0.30
C HIS A 358 -8.01 8.12 0.81
N GLN A 359 -7.79 8.56 2.04
CA GLN A 359 -6.45 8.58 2.67
C GLN A 359 -5.72 7.24 2.54
N ARG A 360 -6.45 6.14 2.73
CA ARG A 360 -5.89 4.78 2.63
C ARG A 360 -5.27 4.46 1.27
N LEU A 361 -5.80 5.01 0.18
CA LEU A 361 -5.27 4.79 -1.18
C LEU A 361 -3.95 5.54 -1.42
N LYS A 362 -3.61 6.51 -0.55
CA LYS A 362 -2.37 7.28 -0.59
C LYS A 362 -1.28 6.67 0.30
N LEU A 363 -1.66 5.81 1.26
CA LEU A 363 -0.72 5.22 2.21
C LEU A 363 0.47 4.52 1.56
N PRO A 364 0.33 3.71 0.47
CA PRO A 364 1.50 3.11 -0.19
C PRO A 364 2.54 4.15 -0.61
N LEU A 365 2.11 5.22 -1.27
CA LEU A 365 3.01 6.30 -1.67
C LEU A 365 3.65 6.99 -0.44
N GLN A 366 2.87 7.26 0.61
CA GLN A 366 3.36 7.91 1.83
C GLN A 366 4.44 7.05 2.52
N ILE A 367 4.25 5.72 2.55
CA ILE A 367 5.24 4.76 3.07
C ILE A 367 6.50 4.77 2.20
N ALA A 368 6.36 4.79 0.87
CA ALA A 368 7.51 4.87 -0.03
C ALA A 368 8.33 6.16 0.19
N LEU A 369 7.65 7.29 0.35
CA LEU A 369 8.30 8.58 0.63
C LEU A 369 8.97 8.61 2.01
N PHE A 370 8.38 7.97 3.02
CA PHE A 370 9.01 7.80 4.33
C PHE A 370 10.35 7.06 4.20
N PHE A 371 10.37 5.89 3.54
CA PHE A 371 11.61 5.13 3.38
C PHE A 371 12.63 5.85 2.50
N LEU A 372 12.18 6.60 1.50
CA LEU A 372 13.05 7.46 0.71
C LEU A 372 13.68 8.57 1.58
N ALA A 373 12.90 9.20 2.46
CA ALA A 373 13.41 10.21 3.39
C ALA A 373 14.43 9.64 4.37
N MET A 374 14.20 8.43 4.86
CA MET A 374 15.15 7.68 5.67
C MET A 374 16.47 7.41 4.93
N ALA A 375 16.40 6.98 3.67
CA ALA A 375 17.59 6.75 2.84
C ALA A 375 18.35 8.06 2.54
N VAL A 376 17.62 9.15 2.24
CA VAL A 376 18.19 10.50 2.06
C VAL A 376 18.89 10.97 3.34
N HIS A 377 18.29 10.73 4.50
CA HIS A 377 18.88 11.06 5.79
C HIS A 377 20.20 10.33 6.03
N GLN A 378 20.24 9.01 5.78
CA GLN A 378 21.47 8.23 5.87
C GLN A 378 22.55 8.78 4.93
N LYS A 379 22.21 9.03 3.67
CA LYS A 379 23.16 9.56 2.69
C LYS A 379 23.69 10.95 3.07
N LYS A 380 22.85 11.81 3.63
CA LYS A 380 23.26 13.13 4.15
C LYS A 380 24.23 13.00 5.32
N GLN A 381 24.04 12.00 6.18
CA GLN A 381 24.95 11.75 7.31
C GLN A 381 26.32 11.23 6.85
N GLU A 382 26.40 10.45 5.77
CA GLU A 382 27.69 10.01 5.19
C GLU A 382 28.51 11.17 4.59
N PHE A 383 27.85 12.19 4.03
CA PHE A 383 28.54 13.31 3.39
C PHE A 383 29.16 14.32 4.38
N LYS A 384 28.59 14.45 5.58
CA LYS A 384 29.11 15.34 6.63
C LYS A 384 30.53 14.99 7.14
N PRO A 385 30.87 13.72 7.44
CA PRO A 385 32.20 13.34 7.90
C PRO A 385 33.28 13.48 6.80
N GLU A 386 32.95 13.31 5.52
CA GLU A 386 33.92 13.54 4.42
C GLU A 386 34.39 15.00 4.36
N ILE A 387 33.48 15.95 4.59
CA ILE A 387 33.81 17.37 4.66
C ILE A 387 34.70 17.66 5.87
N LEU A 388 34.32 17.17 7.06
CA LEU A 388 35.14 17.34 8.26
C LEU A 388 36.55 16.77 8.09
N CYS A 389 36.68 15.58 7.50
CA CYS A 389 37.98 14.96 7.25
C CYS A 389 38.83 15.78 6.26
N ARG A 390 38.23 16.34 5.19
CA ARG A 390 38.93 17.25 4.26
C ARG A 390 39.36 18.56 4.93
N TYR A 391 38.52 19.15 5.78
CA TYR A 391 38.87 20.38 6.50
C TYR A 391 39.95 20.16 7.57
N PHE A 392 39.97 19.00 8.24
CA PHE A 392 41.02 18.69 9.21
C PHE A 392 42.34 18.24 8.57
N CYS A 393 42.31 17.59 7.39
CA CYS A 393 43.53 17.29 6.64
C CYS A 393 44.17 18.54 5.99
N LEU A 394 43.37 19.54 5.61
CA LEU A 394 43.88 20.81 5.06
C LEU A 394 44.47 21.76 6.11
N LYS A 395 44.30 21.48 7.41
CA LYS A 395 44.88 22.28 8.52
C LYS A 395 46.23 21.73 9.02
N LYS A 396 46.79 20.72 8.36
CA LYS A 396 48.06 20.07 8.72
C LYS A 396 49.21 20.33 7.74
N ILE A 397 49.04 21.28 6.84
CA ILE A 397 50.08 21.89 6.01
C ILE A 397 50.17 23.34 6.45
#